data_AF-H7FNV5-F1
#
_entry.id   AF-H7FNV5-F1
#
_cell.length_a   1.000
_cell.length_b   1.000
_cell.length_c   1.000
_cell.angle_alpha   90.00
_cell.angle_beta   90.00
_cell.angle_gamma   90.00
#
_symmetry.space_group_name_H-M   'P 1'
#
loop_
_entity.id
_entity.type
_entity.pdbx_description
1 polymer ?
#
loop_
_entity_poly.entity_id
_entity_poly.type
_entity_poly.pdbx_seq_one_letter_code
_entity_poly.pdbx_strand_id
1 'polypeptide(L)'
;MKLPKELYNGVIIFIGIGLYFMLMELLGLANLYYLRLFNVLFVFYGTNRTLKMNYEEGKTVFAGNATSALLTSLIGVFLSVIGLITYSYIQGGDAYLASLSKTFLFGGSPSIMTYSISLLFEGIVSAVIISFMLMLYWDTHFVSDKHGAR
;
A
#
# COMPACT_ATOMS: atom_id res chain seq x y z
N MET A 1 -8.71 -16.24 19.07
CA MET A 1 -8.21 -16.52 17.72
C MET A 1 -7.23 -15.41 17.34
N LYS A 2 -5.95 -15.71 17.08
CA LYS A 2 -4.97 -14.67 16.72
C LYS A 2 -5.28 -14.23 15.29
N LEU A 3 -5.59 -12.94 15.08
CA LEU A 3 -5.75 -12.40 13.72
C LEU A 3 -4.50 -12.75 12.90
N PRO A 4 -4.62 -13.16 11.63
CA PRO A 4 -3.46 -13.30 10.77
C PRO A 4 -2.74 -11.95 10.71
N LYS A 5 -1.44 -11.98 10.99
CA LYS A 5 -0.56 -10.80 11.07
C LYS A 5 -0.57 -9.98 9.77
N GLU A 6 -0.82 -10.65 8.66
CA GLU A 6 -0.99 -10.07 7.34
C GLU A 6 -2.20 -9.10 7.31
N LEU A 7 -3.32 -9.49 7.94
CA LEU A 7 -4.49 -8.62 8.09
C LEU A 7 -4.20 -7.48 9.07
N TYR A 8 -3.54 -7.76 10.19
CA TYR A 8 -3.22 -6.72 11.17
C TYR A 8 -2.32 -5.62 10.57
N ASN A 9 -1.25 -6.01 9.88
CA ASN A 9 -0.35 -5.07 9.22
C ASN A 9 -1.00 -4.41 7.99
N GLY A 10 -1.88 -5.12 7.27
CA GLY A 10 -2.69 -4.54 6.19
C GLY A 10 -3.63 -3.43 6.69
N VAL A 11 -4.25 -3.63 7.86
CA VAL A 11 -5.08 -2.60 8.51
C VAL A 11 -4.25 -1.40 8.97
N ILE A 12 -3.01 -1.61 9.42
CA ILE A 12 -2.10 -0.49 9.76
C ILE A 12 -1.79 0.36 8.52
N ILE A 13 -1.55 -0.27 7.36
CA ILE A 13 -1.36 0.44 6.09
C ILE A 13 -2.60 1.26 5.77
N PHE A 14 -3.78 0.65 5.87
CA PHE A 14 -5.06 1.32 5.63
C PHE A 14 -5.27 2.54 6.53
N ILE A 15 -5.04 2.39 7.84
CA ILE A 15 -5.18 3.50 8.79
C ILE A 15 -4.15 4.59 8.50
N GLY A 16 -2.90 4.24 8.18
CA GLY A 16 -1.86 5.19 7.84
C GLY A 16 -2.20 6.02 6.59
N ILE A 17 -2.63 5.35 5.51
CA ILE A 17 -3.05 6.01 4.27
C ILE A 17 -4.31 6.84 4.49
N GLY A 18 -5.30 6.31 5.23
CA GLY A 18 -6.55 7.02 5.52
C GLY A 18 -6.36 8.28 6.35
N LEU A 19 -5.57 8.22 7.43
CA LEU A 19 -5.23 9.38 8.25
C LEU A 19 -4.42 10.41 7.47
N TYR A 20 -3.45 9.94 6.67
CA TYR A 20 -2.68 10.81 5.78
C TYR A 20 -3.60 11.53 4.79
N PHE A 21 -4.50 10.80 4.14
CA PHE A 21 -5.45 11.37 3.19
C PHE A 21 -6.35 12.43 3.84
N MET A 22 -6.94 12.14 5.00
CA MET A 22 -7.76 13.11 5.74
C MET A 22 -6.97 14.38 6.12
N LEU A 23 -5.73 14.23 6.56
CA LEU A 23 -4.87 15.36 6.90
C LEU A 23 -4.56 16.21 5.65
N MET A 24 -4.27 15.55 4.53
CA MET A 24 -3.99 16.19 3.25
C MET A 24 -5.20 16.93 2.70
N GLU A 25 -6.40 16.41 2.90
CA GLU A 25 -7.65 17.05 2.55
C GLU A 25 -7.93 18.28 3.41
N LEU A 26 -7.75 18.18 4.74
CA LEU A 26 -7.93 19.30 5.66
C LEU A 26 -7.00 20.49 5.32
N LEU A 27 -5.80 20.18 4.82
CA LEU A 27 -4.83 21.17 4.36
C LEU A 27 -5.08 21.66 2.91
N GLY A 28 -6.07 21.11 2.20
CA GLY A 28 -6.36 21.44 0.80
C GLY A 28 -5.30 20.97 -0.21
N LEU A 29 -4.36 20.11 0.23
CA LEU A 29 -3.24 19.61 -0.56
C LEU A 29 -3.56 18.28 -1.27
N ALA A 30 -4.75 17.71 -1.06
CA ALA A 30 -5.14 16.42 -1.63
C ALA A 30 -5.24 16.41 -3.18
N ASN A 31 -5.29 17.59 -3.81
CA ASN A 31 -5.26 17.76 -5.27
C ASN A 31 -3.88 17.43 -5.90
N LEU A 32 -2.83 17.38 -5.09
CA LEU A 32 -1.46 17.24 -5.56
C LEU A 32 -1.12 15.77 -5.77
N TYR A 33 -0.98 15.36 -7.03
CA TYR A 33 -0.75 13.95 -7.39
C TYR A 33 0.56 13.38 -6.80
N TYR A 34 1.62 14.19 -6.66
CA TYR A 34 2.91 13.71 -6.14
C TYR A 34 2.86 13.30 -4.67
N LEU A 35 1.93 13.84 -3.88
CA LEU A 35 1.74 13.42 -2.49
C LEU A 35 1.23 11.98 -2.39
N ARG A 36 0.66 11.43 -3.47
CA ARG A 36 0.25 10.03 -3.53
C ARG A 36 1.44 9.07 -3.55
N LEU A 37 2.62 9.52 -3.99
CA LEU A 37 3.84 8.72 -3.87
C LEU A 37 4.18 8.39 -2.41
N PHE A 38 3.74 9.21 -1.44
CA PHE A 38 3.92 8.89 -0.02
C PHE A 38 3.11 7.66 0.41
N ASN A 39 2.02 7.31 -0.29
CA ASN A 39 1.26 6.08 0.00
C ASN A 39 2.15 4.83 -0.12
N VAL A 40 3.10 4.84 -1.06
CA VAL A 40 4.11 3.77 -1.26
C VAL A 40 4.96 3.58 0.00
N LEU A 41 5.26 4.64 0.75
CA LEU A 41 6.03 4.55 2.00
C LEU A 41 5.25 3.85 3.12
N PHE A 42 3.93 4.10 3.21
CA PHE A 42 3.07 3.40 4.17
C PHE A 42 2.97 1.91 3.84
N VAL A 43 2.81 1.57 2.55
CA VAL A 43 2.83 0.18 2.09
C VAL A 43 4.18 -0.47 2.41
N PHE A 44 5.30 0.22 2.13
CA PHE A 44 6.64 -0.27 2.44
C PHE A 44 6.83 -0.55 3.93
N TYR A 45 6.42 0.38 4.79
CA TYR A 45 6.50 0.24 6.23
C TYR A 45 5.70 -0.96 6.74
N GLY A 46 4.45 -1.11 6.31
CA GLY A 46 3.58 -2.22 6.73
C GLY A 46 4.09 -3.58 6.24
N THR A 47 4.55 -3.65 4.98
CA THR A 47 5.13 -4.89 4.42
C THR A 47 6.43 -5.28 5.09
N ASN A 48 7.32 -4.32 5.35
CA ASN A 48 8.58 -4.58 6.07
C ASN A 48 8.32 -5.07 7.50
N ARG A 49 7.28 -4.53 8.16
CA ARG A 49 6.86 -4.99 9.49
C ARG A 49 6.36 -6.43 9.47
N THR A 50 5.57 -6.85 8.47
CA THR A 50 5.17 -8.26 8.30
C THR A 50 6.39 -9.16 8.12
N LEU A 51 7.34 -8.77 7.27
CA LEU A 51 8.55 -9.56 7.05
C LEU A 51 9.35 -9.70 8.35
N LYS A 52 9.61 -8.60 9.06
CA LYS A 52 10.32 -8.63 10.35
C LYS A 52 9.67 -9.59 11.36
N MET A 53 8.34 -9.57 11.47
CA MET A 53 7.60 -10.50 12.34
C MET A 53 7.73 -11.96 11.89
N ASN A 54 7.75 -12.23 10.58
CA ASN A 54 8.00 -13.58 10.06
C ASN A 54 9.40 -14.08 10.43
N TYR A 55 10.41 -13.23 10.33
CA TYR A 55 11.78 -13.58 10.70
C TYR A 55 11.95 -13.78 12.22
N GLU A 56 11.31 -12.96 13.05
CA GLU A 56 11.29 -13.13 14.52
C GLU A 56 10.60 -14.44 14.95
N GLU A 57 9.62 -14.92 14.19
CA GLU A 57 8.98 -16.23 14.39
C GLU A 57 9.79 -17.41 13.82
N GLY A 58 10.98 -17.18 13.26
CA GLY A 58 11.83 -18.21 12.65
C GLY A 58 11.35 -18.71 11.28
N LYS A 59 10.39 -18.03 10.64
CA LYS A 59 9.91 -18.36 9.29
C LYS A 59 10.83 -17.74 8.25
N THR A 60 11.85 -18.49 7.84
CA THR A 60 12.86 -18.07 6.85
C THR A 60 12.56 -18.57 5.43
N VAL A 61 11.42 -19.25 5.23
CA VAL A 61 11.03 -19.76 3.91
C VAL A 61 10.72 -18.60 2.97
N PHE A 62 11.57 -18.43 1.95
CA PHE A 62 11.48 -17.36 0.95
C PHE A 62 10.08 -17.21 0.36
N ALA A 63 9.49 -18.30 -0.14
CA ALA A 63 8.15 -18.30 -0.74
C ALA A 63 7.04 -17.95 0.27
N GLY A 64 7.19 -18.32 1.54
CA GLY A 64 6.24 -17.99 2.60
C GLY A 64 6.27 -16.51 2.95
N ASN A 65 7.47 -15.92 3.01
CA ASN A 65 7.68 -14.50 3.25
C ASN A 65 7.22 -13.65 2.06
N ALA A 66 7.45 -14.12 0.83
CA ALA A 66 6.91 -13.54 -0.39
C ALA A 66 5.41 -13.38 -0.35
N THR A 67 4.73 -14.50 -0.08
CA THR A 67 3.28 -14.56 -0.05
C THR A 67 2.72 -13.69 1.08
N SER A 68 3.35 -13.71 2.26
CA SER A 68 2.92 -12.90 3.41
C SER A 68 3.05 -11.40 3.15
N ALA A 69 4.17 -10.96 2.57
CA ALA A 69 4.45 -9.57 2.22
C ALA A 69 3.47 -9.06 1.15
N LEU A 70 3.25 -9.87 0.10
CA LEU A 70 2.35 -9.55 -0.99
C LEU A 70 0.89 -9.52 -0.51
N LEU A 71 0.45 -10.47 0.32
CA LEU A 71 -0.89 -10.45 0.91
C LEU A 71 -1.11 -9.22 1.80
N THR A 72 -0.15 -8.87 2.66
CA THR A 72 -0.25 -7.68 3.53
C THR A 72 -0.43 -6.41 2.71
N SER A 73 0.42 -6.21 1.70
CA SER A 73 0.38 -5.02 0.85
C SER A 73 -0.89 -4.94 0.02
N LEU A 74 -1.33 -6.06 -0.58
CA LEU A 74 -2.59 -6.10 -1.32
C LEU A 74 -3.79 -5.79 -0.42
N ILE A 75 -3.88 -6.40 0.76
CA ILE A 75 -4.96 -6.12 1.72
C ILE A 75 -4.98 -4.61 2.05
N GLY A 76 -3.82 -4.03 2.38
CA GLY A 76 -3.73 -2.59 2.68
C GLY A 76 -4.19 -1.70 1.52
N VAL A 77 -3.78 -2.03 0.29
CA VAL A 77 -4.18 -1.29 -0.92
C VAL A 77 -5.68 -1.42 -1.18
N PHE A 78 -6.23 -2.63 -1.14
CA PHE A 78 -7.66 -2.87 -1.36
C PHE A 78 -8.52 -2.12 -0.33
N LEU A 79 -8.17 -2.21 0.96
CA LEU A 79 -8.88 -1.48 2.01
C LEU A 79 -8.80 0.04 1.80
N SER A 80 -7.64 0.54 1.36
CA SER A 80 -7.44 1.98 1.12
C SER A 80 -8.26 2.49 -0.06
N VAL A 81 -8.34 1.72 -1.15
CA VAL A 81 -9.19 2.07 -2.31
C VAL A 81 -10.67 2.04 -1.92
N ILE A 82 -11.12 1.02 -1.18
CA ILE A 82 -12.50 0.95 -0.69
C ILE A 82 -12.81 2.15 0.21
N GLY A 83 -11.93 2.46 1.17
CA GLY A 83 -12.10 3.59 2.06
C GLY A 83 -12.19 4.92 1.31
N LEU A 84 -11.37 5.11 0.27
CA LEU A 84 -11.40 6.29 -0.57
C LEU A 84 -12.70 6.41 -1.37
N ILE A 85 -13.19 5.31 -1.93
CA ILE A 85 -14.48 5.27 -2.64
C ILE A 85 -15.61 5.63 -1.68
N THR A 86 -15.70 4.95 -0.52
CA THR A 86 -16.74 5.21 0.48
C THR A 86 -16.71 6.65 0.97
N TYR A 87 -15.52 7.17 1.27
CA TYR A 87 -15.35 8.55 1.72
C TYR A 87 -15.77 9.56 0.66
N SER A 88 -15.39 9.32 -0.60
CA SER A 88 -15.76 10.19 -1.71
C SER A 88 -17.27 10.22 -1.95
N TYR A 89 -17.96 9.08 -1.81
CA TYR A 89 -19.43 9.04 -1.88
C TYR A 89 -20.09 9.85 -0.74
N ILE A 90 -19.53 9.81 0.47
CA ILE A 90 -20.04 10.59 1.61
C ILE A 90 -19.85 12.10 1.40
N GLN A 91 -18.73 12.52 0.80
CA GLN A 91 -18.39 13.94 0.57
C GLN A 91 -19.06 14.57 -0.66
N GLY A 92 -19.99 13.88 -1.33
CA GLY A 92 -20.71 14.41 -2.49
C GLY A 92 -20.34 13.77 -3.84
N GLY A 93 -19.67 12.61 -3.82
CA GLY A 93 -19.47 11.74 -4.98
C GLY A 93 -18.57 12.35 -6.06
N ASP A 94 -19.10 12.44 -7.28
CA ASP A 94 -18.33 12.84 -8.46
C ASP A 94 -17.85 14.30 -8.38
N ALA A 95 -18.60 15.18 -7.70
CA ALA A 95 -18.25 16.59 -7.55
C ALA A 95 -16.99 16.81 -6.70
N TYR A 96 -16.84 16.00 -5.64
CA TYR A 96 -15.68 16.06 -4.76
C TYR A 96 -14.41 15.53 -5.47
N LEU A 97 -14.52 14.41 -6.18
CA LEU A 97 -13.42 13.83 -6.96
C LEU A 97 -13.06 14.63 -8.22
N ALA A 98 -14.00 15.39 -8.80
CA ALA A 98 -13.71 16.34 -9.88
C ALA A 98 -12.76 17.47 -9.44
N SER A 99 -12.81 17.88 -8.16
CA SER A 99 -11.85 18.84 -7.62
C SER A 99 -10.45 18.24 -7.46
N LEU A 100 -10.38 16.97 -7.07
CA LEU A 100 -9.15 16.19 -6.84
C LEU A 100 -8.41 15.77 -8.13
N SER A 101 -9.09 15.80 -9.27
CA SER A 101 -8.67 15.12 -10.51
C SER A 101 -8.21 16.05 -11.64
N LYS A 102 -8.23 17.38 -11.45
CA LYS A 102 -7.77 18.35 -12.46
C LYS A 102 -6.31 18.17 -12.91
N THR A 103 -5.53 17.31 -12.25
CA THR A 103 -4.08 17.17 -12.47
C THR A 103 -3.65 15.72 -12.78
N PHE A 104 -4.56 14.82 -13.19
CA PHE A 104 -4.16 13.43 -13.44
C PHE A 104 -3.66 13.13 -14.87
N LEU A 105 -2.78 12.13 -14.97
CA LEU A 105 -2.03 11.68 -16.16
C LEU A 105 -2.88 11.32 -17.39
N PHE A 106 -4.20 11.16 -17.20
CA PHE A 106 -5.16 10.97 -18.28
C PHE A 106 -6.06 12.21 -18.33
N GLY A 107 -5.78 13.12 -19.25
CA GLY A 107 -6.58 14.33 -19.42
C GLY A 107 -8.05 14.02 -19.70
N GLY A 108 -8.97 14.67 -18.98
CA GLY A 108 -10.42 14.50 -19.13
C GLY A 108 -11.16 14.81 -17.83
N SER A 109 -12.49 14.73 -17.85
CA SER A 109 -13.38 14.79 -16.68
C SER A 109 -13.57 13.38 -16.11
N PRO A 110 -12.74 12.92 -15.16
CA PRO A 110 -12.69 11.50 -14.80
C PRO A 110 -13.85 11.17 -13.86
N SER A 111 -14.55 10.07 -14.13
CA SER A 111 -15.51 9.49 -13.19
C SER A 111 -14.79 8.89 -11.97
N ILE A 112 -15.46 8.82 -10.82
CA ILE A 112 -15.00 8.13 -9.59
C ILE A 112 -14.36 6.77 -9.91
N MET A 113 -14.97 6.02 -10.84
CA MET A 113 -14.52 4.68 -11.19
C MET A 113 -13.17 4.67 -11.89
N THR A 114 -12.95 5.56 -12.86
CA THR A 114 -11.66 5.65 -13.57
C THR A 114 -10.54 6.04 -12.62
N TYR A 115 -10.82 6.96 -11.70
CA TYR A 115 -9.88 7.39 -10.68
C TYR A 115 -9.49 6.25 -9.73
N SER A 116 -10.50 5.54 -9.22
CA SER A 116 -10.29 4.45 -8.25
C SER A 116 -9.59 3.25 -8.88
N ILE A 117 -9.89 2.93 -10.15
CA ILE A 117 -9.22 1.86 -10.90
C ILE A 117 -7.75 2.23 -11.16
N SER A 118 -7.46 3.47 -11.56
CA SER A 118 -6.07 3.91 -11.76
C SER A 118 -5.26 3.78 -10.47
N LEU A 119 -5.82 4.22 -9.33
CA LEU A 119 -5.17 4.08 -8.03
C LEU A 119 -5.01 2.62 -7.60
N LEU A 120 -6.00 1.78 -7.91
CA LEU A 120 -5.90 0.34 -7.65
C LEU A 120 -4.73 -0.28 -8.41
N PHE A 121 -4.57 0.05 -9.70
CA PHE A 121 -3.44 -0.44 -10.50
C PHE A 121 -2.09 0.07 -9.97
N GLU A 122 -1.99 1.36 -9.64
CA GLU A 122 -0.78 1.95 -9.04
C GLU A 122 -0.45 1.28 -7.69
N GLY A 123 -1.46 1.07 -6.85
CA GLY A 123 -1.36 0.37 -5.57
C GLY A 123 -0.90 -1.07 -5.72
N ILE A 124 -1.44 -1.82 -6.68
CA ILE A 124 -1.04 -3.22 -6.94
C ILE A 124 0.40 -3.28 -7.45
N VAL A 125 0.76 -2.44 -8.42
CA VAL A 125 2.13 -2.40 -8.97
C VAL A 125 3.13 -2.05 -7.88
N SER A 126 2.85 -1.04 -7.05
CA SER A 126 3.71 -0.67 -5.94
C SER A 126 3.80 -1.77 -4.86
N ALA A 127 2.68 -2.43 -4.52
CA ALA A 127 2.65 -3.57 -3.61
C ALA A 127 3.54 -4.73 -4.07
N VAL A 128 3.47 -5.06 -5.36
CA VAL A 128 4.33 -6.10 -5.97
C VAL A 128 5.80 -5.66 -5.92
N ILE A 129 6.13 -4.47 -6.42
CA ILE A 129 7.53 -3.96 -6.44
C ILE A 129 8.12 -3.93 -5.03
N ILE A 130 7.41 -3.37 -4.06
CA ILE A 130 7.85 -3.30 -2.66
C ILE A 130 8.07 -4.69 -2.08
N SER A 131 7.13 -5.62 -2.31
CA SER A 131 7.24 -6.97 -1.76
C SER A 131 8.47 -7.68 -2.32
N PHE A 132 8.71 -7.58 -3.63
CA PHE A 132 9.92 -8.13 -4.26
C PHE A 132 11.20 -7.45 -3.79
N MET A 133 11.22 -6.11 -3.71
CA MET A 133 12.39 -5.35 -3.28
C MET A 133 12.77 -5.66 -1.82
N LEU A 134 11.78 -5.69 -0.91
CA LEU A 134 12.01 -6.06 0.49
C LEU A 134 12.47 -7.51 0.63
N MET A 135 11.91 -8.43 -0.16
CA MET A 135 12.41 -9.80 -0.17
C MET A 135 13.86 -9.89 -0.58
N LEU A 136 14.26 -9.22 -1.67
CA LEU A 136 15.66 -9.22 -2.11
C LEU A 136 16.57 -8.57 -1.07
N TYR A 137 16.12 -7.49 -0.44
CA TYR A 137 16.86 -6.82 0.63
C TYR A 137 17.10 -7.74 1.83
N TRP A 138 16.04 -8.39 2.32
CA TRP A 138 16.13 -9.34 3.43
C TRP A 138 16.93 -10.58 3.02
N ASP A 139 16.70 -11.17 1.85
CA ASP A 139 17.49 -12.31 1.36
C ASP A 139 18.98 -11.98 1.34
N THR A 140 19.39 -10.82 0.80
CA THR A 140 20.82 -10.41 0.79
C THR A 140 21.40 -10.25 2.20
N HIS A 141 20.60 -9.77 3.17
CA HIS A 141 21.01 -9.67 4.58
C HIS A 141 21.14 -11.04 5.27
N PHE A 142 20.35 -12.05 4.87
CA PHE A 142 20.39 -13.40 5.47
C PHE A 142 21.19 -14.43 4.63
N VAL A 143 21.60 -14.09 3.40
CA VAL A 143 22.39 -14.92 2.47
C VAL A 143 23.90 -14.66 2.59
N SER A 144 24.33 -13.70 3.42
CA SER A 144 25.75 -13.60 3.82
C SER A 144 26.28 -14.88 4.50
N ASP A 145 25.41 -15.85 4.83
CA ASP A 145 25.79 -17.17 5.36
C ASP A 145 25.72 -18.32 4.33
N LYS A 146 25.20 -18.08 3.10
CA LYS A 146 25.10 -19.12 2.05
C LYS A 146 26.29 -19.18 1.09
N HIS A 147 27.23 -18.25 1.16
CA HIS A 147 28.49 -18.29 0.38
C HIS A 147 29.70 -18.71 1.23
N GLY A 148 29.46 -19.31 2.40
CA GLY A 148 30.50 -19.69 3.37
C GLY A 148 30.60 -21.18 3.69
N ALA A 149 30.00 -22.08 2.91
CA ALA A 149 30.16 -23.52 3.10
C ALA A 149 30.00 -24.32 1.81
N ARG A 150 31.04 -24.26 0.97
CA ARG A 150 31.74 -25.38 0.29
C ARG A 150 32.42 -24.91 -0.97
#